data_AF-A0A973SQ50-F1
#
_entry.id   AF-A0A973SQ50-F1
#
_cell.length_a   1.000
_cell.length_b   1.000
_cell.length_c   1.000
_cell.angle_alpha   90.00
_cell.angle_beta   90.00
_cell.angle_gamma   90.00
#
_symmetry.space_group_name_H-M   'P 1'
#
loop_
_entity.id
_entity.type
_entity.pdbx_description
1 polymer ?
#
loop_
_entity_poly.entity_id
_entity_poly.type
_entity_poly.pdbx_seq_one_letter_code
_entity_poly.pdbx_strand_id
1 'polypeptide(L)'
;LAPRVLALNARIREAARRHGVAVADSWPHPAVTDPRMWSPDRLHASPLGHALIAAAVAHALDLPGSDDSWTRPLAPEAVARTGLRAVGAELRWAGAFLGPWIVRRVRGRSSGDGRQAKRPALLPVAALADDPS
;
A
#
# COMPACT_ATOMS: atom_id res chain seq x y z
N LEU A 1 -4.17 -6.55 15.61
CA LEU A 1 -4.44 -6.20 14.19
C LEU A 1 -4.22 -7.38 13.24
N ALA A 2 -3.12 -8.14 13.37
CA ALA A 2 -2.75 -9.20 12.43
C ALA A 2 -3.87 -10.21 12.07
N PRO A 3 -4.69 -10.73 13.00
CA PRO A 3 -5.75 -11.68 12.64
C PRO A 3 -6.80 -11.10 11.68
N ARG A 4 -7.12 -9.79 11.80
CA ARG A 4 -8.07 -9.12 10.92
C ARG A 4 -7.52 -8.93 9.51
N VAL A 5 -6.22 -8.63 9.39
CA VAL A 5 -5.55 -8.49 8.09
C VAL A 5 -5.48 -9.84 7.38
N LEU A 6 -5.10 -10.90 8.10
CA LEU A 6 -5.08 -12.26 7.55
C LEU A 6 -6.48 -12.70 7.07
N ALA A 7 -7.51 -12.44 7.87
CA ALA A 7 -8.89 -12.75 7.49
C ALA A 7 -9.35 -11.95 6.26
N LEU A 8 -8.99 -10.66 6.16
CA LEU A 8 -9.27 -9.83 4.99
C LEU A 8 -8.58 -10.39 3.74
N ASN A 9 -7.27 -10.65 3.83
CA ASN A 9 -6.48 -11.18 2.70
C ASN A 9 -7.03 -12.53 2.23
N ALA A 10 -7.41 -13.42 3.15
CA ALA A 10 -8.04 -14.69 2.81
C ALA A 10 -9.37 -14.51 2.04
N ARG A 11 -10.21 -13.56 2.46
CA ARG A 11 -11.47 -13.24 1.76
C ARG A 11 -11.24 -12.65 0.37
N ILE A 12 -10.23 -11.79 0.21
CA ILE A 12 -9.84 -11.23 -1.09
C ILE A 12 -9.42 -12.36 -2.04
N ARG A 13 -8.54 -13.26 -1.61
CA ARG A 13 -8.09 -14.41 -2.41
C ARG A 13 -9.24 -15.32 -2.83
N GLU A 14 -10.16 -15.62 -1.90
CA GLU A 14 -11.33 -16.44 -2.19
C GLU A 14 -12.28 -15.78 -3.20
N ALA A 15 -12.54 -14.47 -3.07
CA ALA A 15 -13.34 -13.73 -4.03
C ALA A 15 -12.67 -13.69 -5.42
N ALA A 16 -11.36 -13.46 -5.46
CA ALA A 16 -10.59 -13.46 -6.69
C ALA A 16 -10.68 -14.80 -7.44
N ARG A 17 -10.49 -15.92 -6.73
CA ARG A 17 -10.64 -17.27 -7.29
C ARG A 17 -12.04 -17.53 -7.82
N ARG A 18 -13.08 -17.06 -7.13
CA ARG A 18 -14.48 -17.20 -7.55
C ARG A 18 -14.80 -16.43 -8.84
N HIS A 19 -14.18 -15.28 -9.03
CA HIS A 19 -14.50 -14.35 -10.11
C HIS A 19 -13.43 -14.29 -11.22
N GLY A 20 -12.36 -15.09 -11.14
CA GLY A 20 -11.28 -15.09 -12.14
C GLY A 20 -10.49 -13.78 -12.17
N VAL A 21 -10.36 -13.09 -11.02
CA VAL A 21 -9.66 -11.80 -10.92
C VAL A 21 -8.20 -12.04 -10.54
N ALA A 22 -7.26 -11.39 -11.22
CA ALA A 22 -5.85 -11.41 -10.86
C ALA A 22 -5.59 -10.65 -9.55
N VAL A 23 -4.69 -11.17 -8.71
CA VAL A 23 -4.30 -10.54 -7.43
C VAL A 23 -2.79 -10.46 -7.34
N ALA A 24 -2.25 -9.24 -7.27
CA ALA A 24 -0.87 -8.99 -6.87
C ALA A 24 -0.74 -9.10 -5.34
N ASP A 25 -0.55 -10.32 -4.84
CA ASP A 25 -0.52 -10.59 -3.40
C ASP A 25 0.87 -10.35 -2.81
N SER A 26 1.09 -9.18 -2.23
CA SER A 26 2.38 -8.82 -1.64
C SER A 26 2.59 -9.32 -0.21
N TRP A 27 1.54 -9.79 0.48
CA TRP A 27 1.58 -10.15 1.90
C TRP A 27 2.67 -11.18 2.28
N PRO A 28 2.88 -12.27 1.52
CA PRO A 28 3.84 -13.30 1.93
C PRO A 28 5.30 -12.91 1.63
N HIS A 29 5.56 -11.81 0.94
CA HIS A 29 6.87 -11.51 0.39
C HIS A 29 7.66 -10.50 1.24
N PRO A 30 8.95 -10.75 1.51
CA PRO A 30 9.77 -9.90 2.39
C PRO A 30 9.89 -8.45 1.90
N ALA A 31 9.81 -8.23 0.58
CA ALA A 31 9.87 -6.90 -0.02
C ALA A 31 8.85 -5.92 0.58
N VAL A 32 7.65 -6.40 0.97
CA VAL A 32 6.59 -5.55 1.56
C VAL A 32 6.95 -4.95 2.91
N THR A 33 7.88 -5.58 3.62
CA THR A 33 8.33 -5.14 4.95
C THR A 33 9.57 -4.26 4.91
N ASP A 34 10.20 -4.10 3.74
CA ASP A 34 11.38 -3.25 3.61
C ASP A 34 10.98 -1.76 3.75
N PRO A 35 11.57 -1.00 4.70
CA PRO A 35 11.24 0.41 4.88
C PRO A 35 11.44 1.26 3.62
N ARG A 36 12.33 0.86 2.71
CA ARG A 36 12.59 1.58 1.44
C ARG A 36 11.43 1.48 0.46
N MET A 37 10.54 0.50 0.64
CA MET A 37 9.30 0.40 -0.14
C MET A 37 8.32 1.53 0.19
N TRP A 38 8.47 2.17 1.35
CA TRP A 38 7.52 3.14 1.86
C TRP A 38 8.12 4.55 1.91
N SER A 39 7.27 5.54 1.75
CA SER A 39 7.60 6.94 1.98
C SER A 39 7.89 7.18 3.47
N PRO A 40 8.42 8.35 3.86
CA PRO A 40 8.69 8.67 5.26
C PRO A 40 7.50 8.47 6.22
N ASP A 41 6.27 8.55 5.73
CA ASP A 41 5.06 8.30 6.54
C ASP A 41 4.75 6.81 6.80
N ARG A 42 5.49 5.90 6.14
CA ARG A 42 5.35 4.44 6.21
C ARG A 42 4.00 3.88 5.78
N LEU A 43 3.24 4.68 5.03
CA LEU A 43 1.91 4.31 4.53
C LEU A 43 1.86 4.34 3.01
N HIS A 44 2.41 5.39 2.41
CA HIS A 44 2.45 5.52 0.95
C HIS A 44 3.69 4.83 0.40
N ALA A 45 3.59 4.30 -0.82
CA ALA A 45 4.74 3.74 -1.49
C ALA A 45 5.76 4.85 -1.85
N SER A 46 7.05 4.54 -1.71
CA SER A 46 8.12 5.36 -2.27
C SER A 46 8.18 5.17 -3.80
N PRO A 47 9.01 5.92 -4.55
CA PRO A 47 9.24 5.63 -5.97
C PRO A 47 9.69 4.18 -6.23
N LEU A 48 10.55 3.64 -5.37
CA LEU A 48 10.95 2.22 -5.42
C LEU A 48 9.77 1.30 -5.12
N GLY A 49 8.97 1.61 -4.10
CA GLY A 49 7.78 0.83 -3.79
C GLY A 49 6.75 0.82 -4.91
N HIS A 50 6.55 1.95 -5.59
CA HIS A 50 5.70 2.02 -6.78
C HIS A 50 6.22 1.13 -7.90
N ALA A 51 7.54 1.10 -8.14
CA ALA A 51 8.14 0.21 -9.14
C ALA A 51 7.93 -1.27 -8.80
N LEU A 52 8.09 -1.67 -7.53
CA LEU A 52 7.84 -3.04 -7.08
C LEU A 52 6.36 -3.43 -7.17
N ILE A 53 5.44 -2.53 -6.81
CA ILE A 53 4.00 -2.74 -6.96
C ILE A 53 3.64 -2.92 -8.45
N ALA A 54 4.20 -2.09 -9.33
CA ALA A 54 3.99 -2.21 -10.77
C ALA A 54 4.51 -3.55 -11.32
N ALA A 55 5.69 -3.99 -10.88
CA ALA A 55 6.24 -5.31 -11.23
C ALA A 55 5.34 -6.46 -10.73
N ALA A 56 4.83 -6.37 -9.50
CA ALA A 56 3.91 -7.35 -8.94
C ALA A 56 2.61 -7.46 -9.73
N VAL A 57 2.05 -6.32 -10.16
CA VAL A 57 0.84 -6.27 -11.00
C VAL A 57 1.13 -6.83 -12.41
N ALA A 58 2.26 -6.46 -13.02
CA ALA A 58 2.66 -6.98 -14.32
C ALA A 58 2.81 -8.51 -14.30
N HIS A 59 3.46 -9.04 -13.26
CA HIS A 59 3.61 -10.48 -13.03
C HIS A 59 2.26 -11.17 -12.80
N ALA A 60 1.37 -10.59 -11.98
CA ALA A 60 0.04 -11.15 -11.73
C ALA A 60 -0.86 -11.18 -12.98
N LEU A 61 -0.57 -10.34 -13.98
CA LEU A 61 -1.26 -10.29 -15.27
C LEU A 61 -0.55 -11.09 -16.38
N ASP A 62 0.54 -11.80 -16.06
CA ASP A 62 1.34 -12.59 -17.01
C ASP A 62 1.83 -11.78 -18.23
N LEU A 63 2.24 -10.53 -17.99
CA LEU A 63 2.76 -9.69 -19.08
C LEU A 63 4.12 -10.20 -19.59
N PRO A 64 4.42 -10.12 -20.90
CA PRO A 64 5.71 -10.53 -21.44
C PRO A 64 6.90 -9.85 -20.74
N GLY A 65 7.87 -10.65 -20.30
CA GLY A 65 9.06 -10.18 -19.60
C GLY A 65 8.85 -9.81 -18.13
N SER A 66 7.66 -10.03 -17.58
CA SER A 66 7.43 -9.97 -16.13
C SER A 66 7.88 -11.26 -15.44
N ASP A 67 8.29 -11.15 -14.18
CA ASP A 67 8.75 -12.27 -13.37
C ASP A 67 8.44 -12.03 -11.87
N ASP A 68 8.80 -12.99 -11.02
CA ASP A 68 8.61 -12.94 -9.57
C ASP A 68 9.72 -12.18 -8.83
N SER A 69 10.60 -11.46 -9.53
CA SER A 69 11.76 -10.80 -8.92
C SER A 69 11.40 -9.80 -7.82
N TRP A 70 10.23 -9.17 -7.94
CA TRP A 70 9.67 -8.23 -6.96
C TRP A 70 9.43 -8.87 -5.58
N THR A 71 9.39 -10.20 -5.49
CA THR A 71 9.21 -10.93 -4.24
C THR A 71 10.48 -11.03 -3.41
N ARG A 72 11.65 -10.86 -4.05
CA ARG A 72 12.95 -11.08 -3.42
C ARG A 72 13.29 -9.94 -2.46
N PRO A 73 14.04 -10.22 -1.37
CA PRO A 73 14.59 -9.16 -0.54
C PRO A 73 15.44 -8.19 -1.37
N LEU A 74 15.29 -6.89 -1.10
CA LEU A 74 16.14 -5.88 -1.70
C LEU A 74 17.58 -6.07 -1.21
N ALA A 75 18.55 -5.86 -2.10
CA ALA A 75 19.96 -5.95 -1.75
C ALA A 75 20.29 -5.04 -0.55
N PRO A 76 21.13 -5.48 0.40
CA PRO A 76 21.56 -4.67 1.53
C PRO A 76 22.19 -3.36 1.05
N GLU A 77 21.87 -2.24 1.70
CA GLU A 77 22.62 -1.01 1.46
C GLU A 77 24.06 -1.18 1.96
N ALA A 78 25.04 -0.63 1.22
CA ALA A 78 26.45 -0.69 1.58
C ALA A 78 26.77 -0.05 2.95
N VAL A 79 25.85 0.78 3.48
CA VAL A 79 25.97 1.43 4.79
C VAL A 79 24.72 1.17 5.60
N ALA A 80 24.72 0.11 6.42
CA ALA A 80 23.64 -0.14 7.37
C ALA A 80 23.51 1.03 8.37
N ARG A 81 22.29 1.51 8.60
CA ARG A 81 22.01 2.49 9.67
C ARG A 81 22.21 1.80 11.03
N THR A 82 23.34 2.06 11.68
CA THR A 82 23.68 1.48 12.99
C THR A 82 22.81 2.04 14.14
N GLY A 83 22.63 1.23 15.18
CA GLY A 83 21.54 1.27 16.18
C GLY A 83 21.08 2.64 16.69
N LEU A 84 21.99 3.51 17.16
CA LEU A 84 21.60 4.82 17.70
C LEU A 84 20.95 5.73 16.64
N ARG A 85 21.39 5.65 15.38
CA ARG A 85 20.79 6.40 14.27
C ARG A 85 19.40 5.87 13.91
N ALA A 86 19.20 4.56 14.02
CA ALA A 86 17.90 3.93 13.82
C ALA A 86 16.89 4.36 14.91
N VAL A 87 17.27 4.29 16.18
CA VAL A 87 16.42 4.73 17.31
C VAL A 87 16.04 6.20 17.19
N GLY A 88 17.00 7.07 16.86
CA GLY A 88 16.71 8.49 16.64
C GLY A 88 15.75 8.73 15.47
N ALA A 89 15.80 7.92 14.41
CA ALA A 89 14.87 8.01 13.29
C ALA A 89 13.45 7.55 13.68
N GLU A 90 13.32 6.48 14.47
CA GLU A 90 12.03 6.02 15.00
C GLU A 90 11.36 7.10 15.88
N LEU A 91 12.12 7.73 16.78
CA LEU A 91 11.59 8.78 17.66
C LEU A 91 11.13 10.02 16.88
N ARG A 92 11.91 10.46 15.88
CA ARG A 92 11.52 11.57 15.00
C ARG A 92 10.26 11.24 14.21
N TRP A 93 10.17 10.03 13.67
CA TRP A 93 8.98 9.56 12.97
C TRP A 93 7.74 9.55 13.88
N ALA A 94 7.88 9.01 15.10
CA ALA A 94 6.78 8.96 16.06
C ALA A 94 6.30 10.38 16.43
N GLY A 95 7.21 11.33 16.65
CA GLY A 95 6.86 12.72 16.89
C GLY A 95 6.13 13.37 15.71
N ALA A 96 6.63 13.17 14.49
CA ALA A 96 6.11 13.82 13.29
C ALA A 96 4.75 13.25 12.82
N PHE A 97 4.57 11.93 12.90
CA PHE A 97 3.41 11.26 12.28
C PHE A 97 2.44 10.66 13.28
N LEU A 98 2.92 10.06 14.38
CA LEU A 98 2.07 9.41 15.37
C LEU A 98 1.45 10.43 16.35
N GLY A 99 2.23 11.42 16.80
CA GLY A 99 1.79 12.46 17.72
C GLY A 99 0.51 13.17 17.26
N PRO A 100 0.47 13.77 16.05
CA PRO A 100 -0.73 14.42 15.53
C PRO A 100 -1.93 13.48 15.40
N TRP A 101 -1.72 12.21 15.08
CA TRP A 101 -2.80 11.21 15.00
C TRP A 101 -3.41 10.90 16.37
N ILE A 102 -2.58 10.73 17.41
CA ILE A 102 -3.05 10.51 18.79
C ILE A 102 -3.88 11.71 19.25
N VAL A 103 -3.39 12.94 19.02
CA VAL A 103 -4.11 14.17 19.40
C VAL A 103 -5.48 14.23 18.71
N ARG A 104 -5.55 13.94 17.40
CA ARG A 104 -6.83 13.88 16.67
C ARG A 104 -7.76 12.83 17.25
N ARG A 105 -7.26 11.63 17.55
CA ARG A 105 -8.05 10.53 18.09
C ARG A 105 -8.61 10.84 19.48
N VAL A 106 -7.81 11.42 20.37
CA VAL A 106 -8.27 11.87 21.71
C VAL A 106 -9.32 12.97 21.59
N ARG A 107 -9.18 13.87 20.61
CA ARG A 107 -10.16 14.93 20.32
C ARG A 107 -11.40 14.44 19.56
N GLY A 108 -11.51 13.14 19.27
CA GLY A 108 -12.62 12.57 18.51
C GLY A 108 -12.67 13.03 17.04
N ARG A 109 -11.58 13.58 16.49
CA ARG A 109 -11.56 14.13 15.13
C ARG A 109 -11.05 13.12 14.11
N SER A 110 -11.83 12.90 13.06
CA SER A 110 -11.45 12.07 11.92
C SER A 110 -10.83 12.90 10.80
N SER A 111 -10.02 12.26 9.93
CA SER A 111 -9.65 12.86 8.64
C SER A 111 -10.87 13.06 7.72
N GLY A 112 -12.01 12.45 8.01
CA GLY A 112 -13.27 12.66 7.31
C GLY A 112 -14.12 13.82 7.84
N ASP A 113 -13.75 14.45 8.96
CA ASP A 113 -14.61 15.49 9.56
C ASP A 113 -14.74 16.69 8.64
N GLY A 114 -15.98 17.08 8.34
CA GLY A 114 -16.29 18.19 7.44
C GLY A 114 -15.99 17.92 5.96
N ARG A 115 -15.51 16.73 5.59
CA ARG A 115 -15.33 16.34 4.18
C ARG A 115 -16.62 15.76 3.63
N GLN A 116 -17.16 16.40 2.60
CA GLN A 116 -18.23 15.82 1.79
C GLN A 116 -17.64 14.84 0.78
N ALA A 117 -18.35 13.74 0.51
CA ALA A 117 -17.94 12.78 -0.50
C ALA A 117 -17.86 13.48 -1.87
N LYS A 118 -16.86 13.14 -2.69
CA LYS A 118 -16.73 13.67 -4.06
C LYS A 118 -17.95 13.33 -4.93
N ARG A 119 -18.63 12.22 -4.62
CA ARG A 119 -19.92 11.80 -5.19
C ARG A 119 -20.84 11.35 -4.06
N PRO A 120 -21.63 12.26 -3.46
CA PRO A 120 -22.51 11.94 -2.34
C PRO A 120 -23.79 11.23 -2.79
N ALA A 121 -24.18 11.40 -4.06
CA ALA A 121 -25.31 10.72 -4.68
C ALA A 121 -24.83 9.64 -5.65
N LEU A 122 -25.52 8.50 -5.66
CA LEU A 122 -25.35 7.47 -6.68
C LEU A 122 -25.88 8.01 -8.00
N LEU A 123 -24.98 8.31 -8.93
CA LEU A 123 -25.33 8.75 -10.28
C LEU A 123 -25.03 7.63 -11.27
N PRO A 124 -25.83 7.50 -12.35
CA PRO A 124 -25.57 6.56 -13.42
C PRO A 124 -24.15 6.73 -13.99
N VAL A 125 -23.53 5.62 -14.40
CA VAL A 125 -22.32 5.67 -15.21
C VAL A 125 -22.74 6.20 -16.58
N ALA A 126 -22.31 7.42 -16.92
CA ALA A 126 -22.49 7.92 -18.27
C ALA A 126 -21.74 6.98 -19.22
N ALA A 127 -22.44 6.39 -20.19
CA ALA A 127 -21.79 5.71 -21.29
C ALA A 127 -20.89 6.75 -21.98
N LEU A 128 -19.61 6.40 -22.19
CA LEU A 128 -18.78 7.17 -23.10
C LEU A 128 -19.53 7.17 -24.43
N ALA A 129 -19.88 8.36 -24.93
CA ALA A 129 -20.52 8.47 -26.23
C ALA A 129 -19.63 7.75 -27.25
N ASP A 130 -20.20 6.79 -27.97
CA ASP A 130 -19.52 6.15 -29.09
C ASP A 130 -19.05 7.27 -30.02
N ASP A 131 -17.74 7.36 -30.21
CA ASP A 131 -17.09 8.29 -31.12
C ASP A 131 -17.53 7.91 -32.54
N PRO A 132 -18.35 8.72 -33.24
CA PRO A 132 -18.67 8.44 -34.62
C PRO A 132 -17.43 8.76 -35.44
N SER A 133 -16.87 7.71 -36.03
CA SER A 133 -15.72 7.73 -36.94
C SER A 133 -15.84 8.75 -38.05
#